data_AF-A0A242KV48-F1
#
_entry.id   AF-A0A242KV48-F1
#
_cell.length_a   1.000
_cell.length_b   1.000
_cell.length_c   1.000
_cell.angle_alpha   90.00
_cell.angle_beta   90.00
_cell.angle_gamma   90.00
#
_symmetry.space_group_name_H-M   'P 1'
#
loop_
_entity.id
_entity.type
_entity.pdbx_description
1 polymer ?
#
loop_
_entity_poly.entity_id
_entity_poly.type
_entity_poly.pdbx_seq_one_letter_code
_entity_poly.pdbx_strand_id
1 'polypeptide(L)' 'MLIKIMKFADDHPYLIVIYSGLFGSAFWITIEYIVNRDFLPSGIYSLMFYYVIELSIVKLKSKK' A
#
# COMPACT_ATOMS: atom_id res chain seq x y z
N MET A 1 11.43 -11.81 14.01
CA MET A 1 11.06 -10.55 13.32
C MET A 1 9.77 -10.72 12.52
N LEU A 2 9.71 -11.69 11.59
CA LEU A 2 8.52 -12.00 10.77
C LEU A 2 7.24 -12.24 11.60
N ILE A 3 7.30 -13.03 12.66
CA ILE A 3 6.15 -13.32 13.52
C ILE A 3 5.54 -12.04 14.15
N LYS A 4 6.39 -11.06 14.49
CA LYS A 4 5.92 -9.78 15.05
C LYS A 4 5.21 -8.93 13.97
N ILE A 5 5.70 -8.98 12.73
CA ILE A 5 5.09 -8.26 11.60
C ILE A 5 3.74 -8.90 11.23
N MET A 6 3.66 -10.23 11.21
CA MET A 6 2.40 -10.94 10.97
C MET A 6 1.37 -10.61 12.04
N LYS A 7 1.77 -10.65 13.32
CA LYS A 7 0.88 -10.28 14.42
C LYS A 7 0.40 -8.82 14.32
N PHE A 8 1.29 -7.90 13.98
CA PHE A 8 0.93 -6.50 13.75
C PHE A 8 -0.02 -6.32 12.56
N ALA A 9 0.13 -7.14 11.50
CA ALA A 9 -0.78 -7.13 10.35
C ALA A 9 -2.19 -7.60 10.73
N ASP A 10 -2.29 -8.61 11.60
CA ASP A 10 -3.58 -9.10 12.12
C ASP A 10 -4.24 -8.10 13.08
N ASP A 11 -3.46 -7.50 13.98
CA ASP A 11 -3.96 -6.53 14.97
C ASP A 11 -4.35 -5.18 14.32
N HIS A 12 -3.69 -4.81 13.21
CA HIS A 12 -3.86 -3.51 12.55
C HIS A 12 -3.96 -3.62 11.01
N PRO A 13 -5.00 -4.29 10.47
CA PRO A 13 -5.09 -4.60 9.05
C PRO A 13 -5.19 -3.35 8.18
N TYR A 14 -5.85 -2.28 8.65
CA TYR A 14 -5.92 -0.99 7.94
C TYR A 14 -4.57 -0.29 7.86
N LEU A 15 -3.76 -0.32 8.93
CA LEU A 15 -2.42 0.28 8.92
C LEU A 15 -1.49 -0.44 7.97
N ILE A 16 -1.60 -1.77 7.88
CA ILE A 16 -0.83 -2.56 6.92
C ILE A 16 -1.08 -2.13 5.49
N VAL A 17 -2.36 -1.93 5.12
CA VAL A 17 -2.74 -1.48 3.78
C VAL A 17 -2.18 -0.09 3.50
N ILE A 18 -2.26 0.83 4.47
CA ILE A 18 -1.74 2.19 4.33
C ILE A 18 -0.22 2.15 4.10
N TYR A 19 0.53 1.44 4.95
CA TYR A 19 1.98 1.36 4.83
C TYR A 19 2.42 0.66 3.55
N SER A 20 1.78 -0.44 3.15
CA SER A 20 2.12 -1.13 1.90
C SER A 20 1.93 -0.23 0.68
N GLY A 21 0.84 0.54 0.64
CA GLY A 21 0.61 1.52 -0.42
C GLY A 21 1.68 2.62 -0.44
N LEU A 22 2.04 3.19 0.72
CA LEU A 22 3.06 4.24 0.81
C LEU A 22 4.44 3.73 0.36
N PHE A 23 4.89 2.60 0.90
CA PHE A 23 6.19 2.04 0.53
C PHE A 23 6.23 1.56 -0.92
N GLY A 24 5.17 0.90 -1.39
CA GLY A 24 5.07 0.42 -2.76
C GLY A 24 5.05 1.56 -3.78
N SER A 25 4.25 2.60 -3.54
CA SER A 25 4.18 3.76 -4.42
C SER A 25 5.48 4.56 -4.43
N ALA A 26 6.08 4.83 -3.26
CA ALA A 26 7.37 5.50 -3.18
C ALA A 26 8.46 4.72 -3.91
N PHE A 27 8.51 3.39 -3.73
CA PHE A 27 9.45 2.52 -4.42
C PHE A 27 9.28 2.57 -5.94
N TRP A 28 8.04 2.44 -6.43
CA TRP A 28 7.76 2.47 -7.87
C TRP A 28 8.06 3.83 -8.51
N ILE A 29 7.62 4.93 -7.87
CA ILE A 29 7.93 6.29 -8.33
C ILE A 29 9.44 6.52 -8.37
N THR A 30 10.17 6.01 -7.37
CA THR A 30 11.63 6.11 -7.33
C THR A 30 12.28 5.35 -8.48
N ILE A 31 11.81 4.13 -8.80
CA ILE A 31 12.30 3.37 -9.95
C ILE A 31 12.05 4.13 -11.25
N GLU A 32 10.83 4.60 -11.47
CA GLU A 32 10.45 5.40 -12.65
C GLU A 32 11.36 6.62 -12.80
N TYR A 33 11.57 7.35 -11.71
CA TYR A 33 12.44 8.51 -11.71
C TYR A 33 13.91 8.17 -11.99
N ILE A 34 14.43 7.04 -11.49
CA ILE A 34 15.82 6.63 -11.74
C ILE A 34 16.02 6.16 -13.18
N VAL A 35 15.09 5.36 -13.70
CA VAL A 35 15.20 4.70 -15.01
C VAL A 35 14.84 5.64 -16.14
N ASN A 36 13.70 6.33 -16.02
CA ASN A 36 13.14 7.16 -17.09
C ASN A 36 13.39 8.65 -16.89
N ARG A 37 13.93 9.06 -15.73
CA ARG A 37 14.06 10.48 -15.32
C ARG A 37 12.73 11.23 -15.32
N ASP A 38 11.64 10.47 -15.27
CA ASP A 38 10.28 11.00 -15.29
C ASP A 38 9.65 10.84 -13.90
N PHE A 39 9.12 11.93 -13.39
CA PHE A 39 8.33 11.91 -12.17
C PHE A 39 6.88 11.81 -12.61
N LEU A 40 6.24 10.67 -12.35
CA LEU A 40 4.84 10.41 -12.69
C LEU A 40 3.93 10.75 -11.49
N PRO A 41 3.48 12.02 -11.33
CA PRO A 41 2.55 12.39 -10.27
C PRO A 41 1.20 11.69 -10.42
N SER A 42 0.86 11.24 -11.63
CA SER A 42 -0.31 10.40 -11.90
C SER A 42 -0.31 9.07 -11.14
N GLY A 43 0.85 8.61 -10.65
CA GLY A 43 0.95 7.45 -9.76
C GLY A 43 0.13 7.58 -8.48
N ILE A 44 -0.25 8.81 -8.08
CA ILE A 44 -1.16 9.05 -6.95
C ILE A 44 -2.54 8.41 -7.18
N TYR A 45 -3.03 8.38 -8.42
CA TYR A 45 -4.34 7.80 -8.74
C TYR A 45 -4.30 6.28 -8.58
N SER A 46 -3.19 5.64 -8.98
CA SER A 46 -2.98 4.21 -8.75
C SER A 46 -2.92 3.88 -7.27
N LEU A 47 -2.27 4.71 -6.46
CA LEU A 47 -2.24 4.57 -5.00
C LEU A 47 -3.63 4.70 -4.38
N MET A 48 -4.39 5.72 -4.78
CA MET A 48 -5.77 5.92 -4.31
C MET A 48 -6.66 4.72 -4.69
N PHE A 49 -6.55 4.23 -5.93
CA PHE A 49 -7.29 3.07 -6.39
C PHE A 49 -6.95 1.81 -5.59
N TYR A 50 -5.66 1.58 -5.33
CA TYR A 50 -5.18 0.51 -4.46
C TYR A 50 -5.82 0.59 -3.07
N TYR A 51 -5.84 1.78 -2.44
CA TYR A 51 -6.46 1.94 -1.13
C TYR A 51 -7.96 1.69 -1.13
N VAL A 52 -8.70 2.15 -2.13
CA VAL A 52 -10.15 1.89 -2.22
C VAL A 52 -10.42 0.38 -2.22
N ILE A 53 -9.66 -0.38 -3.01
CA ILE A 53 -9.83 -1.83 -3.11
C ILE A 53 -9.44 -2.52 -1.80
N GLU A 54 -8.21 -2.33 -1.33
CA GLU A 54 -7.67 -3.08 -0.19
C GLU A 54 -8.39 -2.74 1.12
N LEU A 55 -8.70 -1.46 1.36
CA LEU A 55 -9.46 -1.08 2.55
C LEU A 55 -10.89 -1.64 2.51
N SER A 56 -11.50 -1.74 1.31
CA SER A 56 -12.79 -2.41 1.14
C SER A 56 -12.70 -3.91 1.45
N ILE A 57 -11.63 -4.58 1.00
CA ILE A 57 -11.37 -6.00 1.31
C ILE A 57 -11.19 -6.20 2.82
N VAL A 58 -10.40 -5.36 3.49
CA VAL A 58 -10.22 -5.42 4.95
C VAL A 58 -11.57 -5.26 5.66
N LYS A 59 -12.40 -4.30 5.24
CA LYS A 59 -13.74 -4.09 5.79
C LYS A 59 -14.65 -5.30 5.59
N LEU A 60 -14.59 -5.96 4.42
CA LEU A 60 -15.37 -7.16 4.14
C LEU A 60 -14.92 -8.35 5.00
N LYS A 61 -13.60 -8.51 5.21
CA LYS A 61 -13.04 -9.56 6.07
C LYS A 61 -13.37 -9.33 7.54
N SER A 62 -13.39 -8.08 8.01
CA SER A 62 -13.72 -7.73 9.40
C SER A 62 -15.20 -7.91 9.75
N LYS A 63 -16.10 -8.06 8.76
CA LYS A 63 -17.53 -8.30 8.98
C LYS A 63 -17.90 -9.80 9.02
N LYS A 64 -16.97 -10.68 8.65
CA LYS A 64 -17.13 -12.14 8.79
C LYS A 64 -16.68 -12.57 10.18
#